data_AF-A0A2H3I172-F1
#
_entry.id   AF-A0A2H3I172-F1
#
_cell.length_a   1.000
_cell.length_b   1.000
_cell.length_c   1.000
_cell.angle_alpha   90.00
_cell.angle_beta   90.00
_cell.angle_gamma   90.00
#
_symmetry.space_group_name_H-M   'P 1'
#
loop_
_entity.id
_entity.type
_entity.pdbx_description
1 polymer ?
#
loop_
_entity_poly.entity_id
_entity_poly.type
_entity_poly.pdbx_seq_one_letter_code
_entity_poly.pdbx_strand_id
1 'polypeptide(L)'
;MRFLLEIHDSCMALNSGLCSLRFSRGSLNLSSGGVTRSPLPAHLLIPISLIKMLDADSHGIRTPSKDVVSLTSYVLPHYSKTFLARLCEQAERYDEMVTYMKEVAKLGGELTVDERNLLSVAYKNVVGTRRASWRIISSIEQKEESKGSDKHVSTIKDYRNKIETELEKVCQDVLDVLDDFLIPNAATGESKVFYHKMKGDYHRYLAEFASGEKRKGAATAAHDAYKSATDVAQTELTPTHPIRLGLALNFSVFYYEILNSPDRACHLAKQAFDDAIAELDSLSEESYRDSTLIMQLLRDNLTLWTSSDSAEGEAAGAADAPKKEEGEAAKPAEPAAAPAEEPAPAAAS
;
A
#
# COMPACT_ATOMS: atom_id res chain seq x y z
N MET A 1 2.15 -8.78 -12.95
CA MET A 1 3.25 -8.26 -12.10
C MET A 1 3.70 -6.82 -12.40
N ARG A 2 4.13 -6.42 -13.61
CA ARG A 2 4.63 -5.03 -13.82
C ARG A 2 3.63 -3.91 -13.49
N PHE A 3 2.33 -4.11 -13.73
CA PHE A 3 1.26 -3.13 -13.43
C PHE A 3 0.88 -3.05 -11.94
N LEU A 4 1.21 -4.06 -11.13
CA LEU A 4 0.90 -4.07 -9.68
C LEU A 4 1.81 -3.14 -8.87
N LEU A 5 2.93 -2.70 -9.45
CA LEU A 5 3.89 -1.80 -8.80
C LEU A 5 3.29 -0.40 -8.56
N GLU A 6 2.52 0.14 -9.51
CA GLU A 6 1.95 1.49 -9.39
C GLU A 6 0.76 1.54 -8.42
N ILE A 7 -0.06 0.49 -8.36
CA ILE A 7 -1.21 0.43 -7.44
C ILE A 7 -0.71 0.41 -5.98
N HIS A 8 0.25 -0.48 -5.64
CA HIS A 8 0.72 -0.64 -4.27
C HIS A 8 1.35 0.64 -3.68
N ASP A 9 2.17 1.35 -4.47
CA ASP A 9 2.83 2.59 -4.02
C ASP A 9 1.90 3.82 -4.03
N SER A 10 0.79 3.77 -4.80
CA SER A 10 -0.24 4.84 -4.85
C SER A 10 -1.17 4.83 -3.64
N CYS A 11 -1.54 3.64 -3.12
CA CYS A 11 -2.49 3.47 -2.01
C CYS A 11 -2.17 4.32 -0.77
N MET A 12 -0.87 4.53 -0.47
CA MET A 12 -0.43 5.31 0.69
C MET A 12 -0.26 6.81 0.43
N ALA A 13 -0.11 7.26 -0.82
CA ALA A 13 0.00 8.70 -1.12
C ALA A 13 -1.32 9.46 -0.84
N LEU A 14 -2.44 8.74 -0.97
CA LEU A 14 -3.80 9.27 -0.81
C LEU A 14 -4.21 9.38 0.66
N ASN A 15 -3.76 8.44 1.49
CA ASN A 15 -3.98 8.50 2.94
C ASN A 15 -3.25 9.66 3.63
N SER A 16 -2.35 10.35 2.91
CA SER A 16 -1.65 11.56 3.35
C SER A 16 -2.24 12.88 2.83
N GLY A 17 -3.40 12.86 2.15
CA GLY A 17 -4.05 14.08 1.60
C GLY A 17 -3.21 14.83 0.56
N LEU A 18 -2.17 14.20 0.03
CA LEU A 18 -1.19 14.82 -0.87
C LEU A 18 -1.56 14.57 -2.33
N CYS A 19 -2.63 15.22 -2.77
CA CYS A 19 -2.96 15.33 -4.19
C CYS A 19 -1.98 16.31 -4.89
N SER A 20 -0.77 15.83 -5.19
CA SER A 20 0.21 16.55 -6.03
C SER A 20 0.68 15.65 -7.18
N LEU A 21 -0.07 15.69 -8.28
CA LEU A 21 0.25 15.06 -9.55
C LEU A 21 1.61 15.56 -10.08
N ARG A 22 2.63 14.70 -10.09
CA ARG A 22 3.85 14.92 -10.88
C ARG A 22 3.54 14.76 -12.37
N PHE A 23 3.41 15.86 -13.10
CA PHE A 23 3.56 15.87 -14.56
C PHE A 23 5.02 16.11 -14.94
N SER A 24 5.55 15.31 -15.87
CA SER A 24 6.95 15.36 -16.28
C SER A 24 7.13 16.03 -17.65
N ARG A 25 8.29 16.70 -17.81
CA ARG A 25 8.85 17.30 -19.04
C ARG A 25 8.17 18.55 -19.63
N GLY A 26 8.84 19.68 -19.42
CA GLY A 26 8.81 20.85 -20.30
C GLY A 26 10.15 21.58 -20.24
N SER A 27 10.84 21.73 -21.37
CA SER A 27 12.13 22.44 -21.44
C SER A 27 11.93 23.94 -21.16
N LEU A 28 12.75 24.53 -20.29
CA LEU A 28 12.79 25.98 -20.09
C LEU A 28 14.15 26.55 -20.49
N ASN A 29 14.16 27.30 -21.61
CA ASN A 29 15.24 28.20 -21.96
C ASN A 29 15.33 29.32 -20.90
N LEU A 30 16.54 29.67 -20.47
CA LEU A 30 16.74 30.88 -19.68
C LEU A 30 16.50 32.11 -20.56
N SER A 31 15.58 32.97 -20.15
CA SER A 31 15.52 34.37 -20.57
C SER A 31 15.40 35.26 -19.34
N SER A 32 16.16 36.34 -19.32
CA SER A 32 16.32 37.26 -18.19
C SER A 32 15.12 38.21 -18.03
N GLY A 33 14.57 38.34 -16.82
CA GLY A 33 13.52 39.33 -16.53
C GLY A 33 13.24 39.58 -15.05
N GLY A 34 13.52 40.80 -14.60
CA GLY A 34 12.87 41.54 -13.50
C GLY A 34 12.50 40.82 -12.18
N VAL A 35 13.28 41.06 -11.12
CA VAL A 35 12.87 40.73 -9.75
C VAL A 35 11.85 41.76 -9.23
N THR A 36 10.59 41.34 -9.06
CA THR A 36 9.62 42.04 -8.21
C THR A 36 9.47 41.27 -6.89
N ARG A 37 9.61 41.97 -5.75
CA ARG A 37 9.44 41.36 -4.43
C ARG A 37 7.95 41.19 -4.11
N SER A 38 7.48 39.95 -4.03
CA SER A 38 6.23 39.61 -3.34
C SER A 38 6.43 39.60 -1.82
N PRO A 39 5.39 39.92 -1.01
CA PRO A 39 5.45 39.78 0.44
C PRO A 39 5.41 38.30 0.86
N LEU A 40 6.10 37.96 1.95
CA LEU A 40 6.07 36.63 2.54
C LEU A 40 4.66 36.31 3.10
N PRO A 41 4.18 35.06 2.98
CA PRO A 41 2.87 34.67 3.49
C PRO A 41 2.85 34.65 5.03
N ALA A 42 1.68 34.99 5.60
CA ALA A 42 1.54 35.32 7.03
C ALA A 42 1.91 34.18 8.01
N HIS A 43 1.97 32.92 7.56
CA HIS A 43 2.40 31.79 8.39
C HIS A 43 3.93 31.71 8.62
N LEU A 44 4.74 32.49 7.88
CA LEU A 44 6.18 32.68 8.17
C LEU A 44 6.45 33.80 9.19
N LEU A 45 5.42 34.54 9.62
CA LEU A 45 5.57 35.51 10.69
C LEU A 45 5.50 34.79 12.04
N ILE A 46 6.67 34.54 12.63
CA ILE A 46 6.78 34.32 14.07
C ILE A 46 5.98 35.46 14.75
N PRO A 47 4.94 35.15 15.56
CA PRO A 47 4.12 36.21 16.13
C PRO A 47 5.00 37.14 16.96
N ILE A 48 4.86 38.45 16.75
CA ILE A 48 5.70 39.49 17.40
C ILE A 48 5.65 39.37 18.93
N SER A 49 4.57 38.78 19.47
CA SER A 49 4.42 38.34 20.85
C SER A 49 5.57 37.45 21.34
N LEU A 50 6.06 36.52 20.52
CA LEU A 50 7.11 35.56 20.83
C LEU A 50 8.49 36.25 20.90
N ILE A 51 8.75 37.20 19.99
CA ILE A 51 9.98 38.02 20.02
C ILE A 51 9.98 38.90 21.29
N LYS A 52 8.83 39.51 21.63
CA LYS A 52 8.68 40.31 22.85
C LYS A 52 8.82 39.51 24.16
N MET A 53 8.59 38.20 24.16
CA MET A 53 8.88 37.34 25.31
C MET A 53 10.38 37.08 25.50
N LEU A 54 11.17 37.06 24.40
CA LEU A 54 12.62 36.84 24.46
C LEU A 54 13.40 38.11 24.86
N ASP A 55 12.93 39.30 24.45
CA ASP A 55 13.59 40.58 24.80
C ASP A 55 13.38 41.03 26.27
N ALA A 56 12.38 40.47 26.95
CA ALA A 56 11.99 40.90 28.29
C ALA A 56 12.98 40.53 29.42
N ASP A 57 13.87 39.55 29.18
CA ASP A 57 14.80 39.02 30.20
C ASP A 57 16.14 39.76 30.29
N SER A 58 16.34 40.83 29.50
CA SER A 58 17.61 41.59 29.52
C SER A 58 17.85 42.35 30.84
N HIS A 59 16.84 42.59 31.68
CA HIS A 59 16.93 43.41 32.91
C HIS A 59 16.28 42.73 34.14
N GLY A 60 16.83 41.60 34.59
CA GLY A 60 16.65 41.12 35.97
C GLY A 60 16.46 39.61 36.09
N ILE A 61 17.25 38.98 36.96
CA ILE A 61 17.23 37.54 37.20
C ILE A 61 15.88 37.12 37.81
N ARG A 62 14.95 36.67 36.97
CA ARG A 62 13.86 35.77 37.35
C ARG A 62 14.06 34.44 36.64
N THR A 63 13.82 33.35 37.36
CA THR A 63 13.73 32.02 36.74
C THR A 63 12.56 32.04 35.75
N PRO A 64 12.72 31.59 34.49
CA PRO A 64 11.64 31.61 33.51
C PRO A 64 10.43 30.80 34.01
N SER A 65 9.21 31.26 33.69
CA SER A 65 7.98 30.53 34.04
C SER A 65 8.04 29.10 33.45
N LYS A 66 7.40 28.14 34.12
CA LYS A 66 7.24 26.77 33.58
C LYS A 66 6.70 26.78 32.15
N ASP A 67 5.80 27.72 31.84
CA ASP A 67 5.20 27.88 30.51
C ASP A 67 6.23 28.34 29.47
N VAL A 68 7.14 29.24 29.82
CA VAL A 68 8.22 29.74 28.94
C VAL A 68 9.29 28.67 28.72
N VAL A 69 9.62 27.90 29.77
CA VAL A 69 10.51 26.73 29.65
C VAL A 69 9.88 25.69 28.73
N SER A 70 8.60 25.36 28.92
CA SER A 70 7.89 24.40 28.06
C SER A 70 7.81 24.86 26.59
N LEU A 71 7.59 26.16 26.35
CA LEU A 71 7.54 26.72 25.00
C LEU A 71 8.89 26.62 24.29
N THR A 72 9.99 26.84 25.01
CA THR A 72 11.34 26.86 24.44
C THR A 72 11.97 25.47 24.34
N SER A 73 11.69 24.55 25.27
CA SER A 73 12.28 23.20 25.27
C SER A 73 11.59 22.21 24.33
N TYR A 74 10.30 22.40 24.01
CA TYR A 74 9.53 21.49 23.15
C TYR A 74 9.20 22.10 21.78
N VAL A 75 8.61 23.30 21.72
CA VAL A 75 8.03 23.84 20.46
C VAL A 75 9.11 24.21 19.44
N LEU A 76 10.20 24.82 19.89
CA LEU A 76 11.32 25.22 19.01
C LEU A 76 12.04 24.01 18.36
N PRO A 77 12.43 22.97 19.10
CA PRO A 77 12.95 21.73 18.50
C PRO A 77 11.95 21.05 17.56
N HIS A 78 10.68 20.91 17.96
CA HIS A 78 9.63 20.25 17.17
C HIS A 78 9.46 20.92 15.79
N TYR A 79 9.26 22.24 15.78
CA TYR A 79 9.12 23.03 14.55
C TYR A 79 10.39 22.99 13.67
N SER A 80 11.58 23.02 14.29
CA SER A 80 12.83 22.90 13.54
C SER A 80 12.96 21.54 12.83
N LYS A 81 12.49 20.45 13.45
CA LYS A 81 12.60 19.10 12.89
C LYS A 81 11.59 18.85 11.77
N THR A 82 10.33 19.31 11.93
CA THR A 82 9.33 19.20 10.86
C THR A 82 9.67 20.07 9.65
N PHE A 83 10.22 21.27 9.86
CA PHE A 83 10.76 22.09 8.77
C PHE A 83 11.91 21.38 8.01
N LEU A 84 12.86 20.78 8.74
CA LEU A 84 13.93 20.00 8.13
C LEU A 84 13.41 18.77 7.37
N ALA A 85 12.39 18.07 7.89
CA ALA A 85 11.76 16.96 7.19
C ALA A 85 11.13 17.38 5.86
N ARG A 86 10.44 18.53 5.79
CA ARG A 86 9.93 19.09 4.52
C ARG A 86 11.06 19.47 3.55
N LEU A 87 12.18 20.02 4.03
CA LEU A 87 13.34 20.28 3.16
C LEU A 87 13.94 18.98 2.60
N CYS A 88 13.99 17.92 3.42
CA CYS A 88 14.42 16.60 2.97
C CYS A 88 13.45 15.98 1.94
N GLU A 89 12.13 16.13 2.12
CA GLU A 89 11.12 15.70 1.14
C GLU A 89 11.33 16.37 -0.23
N GLN A 90 11.49 17.70 -0.26
CA GLN A 90 11.74 18.46 -1.48
C GLN A 90 13.08 18.11 -2.14
N ALA A 91 14.06 17.63 -1.36
CA ALA A 91 15.36 17.17 -1.84
C ALA A 91 15.41 15.65 -2.13
N GLU A 92 14.29 14.92 -2.01
CA GLU A 92 14.20 13.46 -2.12
C GLU A 92 15.14 12.68 -1.15
N ARG A 93 15.51 13.31 -0.03
CA ARG A 93 16.41 12.80 1.01
C ARG A 93 15.65 12.09 2.13
N TYR A 94 15.00 11.00 1.76
CA TYR A 94 14.04 10.31 2.63
C TYR A 94 14.69 9.60 3.84
N ASP A 95 15.92 9.12 3.72
CA ASP A 95 16.67 8.51 4.83
C ASP A 95 16.94 9.54 5.96
N GLU A 96 17.29 10.78 5.61
CA GLU A 96 17.39 11.89 6.58
C GLU A 96 16.01 12.38 7.06
N MET A 97 15.00 12.39 6.18
CA MET A 97 13.62 12.73 6.56
C MET A 97 13.08 11.80 7.66
N VAL A 98 13.33 10.48 7.54
CA VAL A 98 13.01 9.49 8.58
C VAL A 98 13.69 9.87 9.90
N THR A 99 14.98 10.23 9.86
CA THR A 99 15.73 10.60 11.08
C THR A 99 15.07 11.76 11.82
N TYR A 100 14.67 12.84 11.12
CA TYR A 100 13.99 13.97 11.75
C TYR A 100 12.58 13.62 12.25
N MET A 101 11.78 12.88 11.47
CA MET A 101 10.42 12.52 11.88
C MET A 101 10.39 11.53 13.06
N LYS A 102 11.43 10.72 13.24
CA LYS A 102 11.64 9.91 14.46
C LYS A 102 11.95 10.77 15.69
N GLU A 103 12.70 11.85 15.54
CA GLU A 103 12.90 12.80 16.65
C GLU A 103 11.59 13.48 17.04
N VAL A 104 10.77 13.88 16.06
CA VAL A 104 9.42 14.43 16.30
C VAL A 104 8.56 13.42 17.08
N ALA A 105 8.46 12.16 16.63
CA ALA A 105 7.73 11.11 17.36
C ALA A 105 8.23 10.89 18.80
N LYS A 106 9.54 11.04 19.05
CA LYS A 106 10.17 10.87 20.37
C LYS A 106 10.00 12.05 21.32
N LEU A 107 9.55 13.22 20.84
CA LEU A 107 9.23 14.35 21.72
C LEU A 107 7.94 14.11 22.52
N GLY A 108 7.10 13.16 22.09
CA GLY A 108 5.89 12.72 22.77
C GLY A 108 4.64 13.54 22.44
N GLY A 109 3.47 12.95 22.72
CA GLY A 109 2.17 13.49 22.30
C GLY A 109 1.66 12.85 21.00
N GLU A 110 0.42 13.18 20.63
CA GLU A 110 -0.17 12.75 19.35
C GLU A 110 0.37 13.64 18.22
N LEU A 111 0.90 13.03 17.15
CA LEU A 111 1.35 13.78 15.97
C LEU A 111 0.16 14.46 15.29
N THR A 112 0.35 15.66 14.77
CA THR A 112 -0.65 16.29 13.90
C THR A 112 -0.83 15.48 12.61
N VAL A 113 -1.94 15.69 11.91
CA VAL A 113 -2.20 15.05 10.61
C VAL A 113 -1.04 15.24 9.62
N ASP A 114 -0.49 16.45 9.54
CA ASP A 114 0.64 16.76 8.67
C ASP A 114 1.93 16.02 9.07
N GLU A 115 2.24 15.95 10.37
CA GLU A 115 3.41 15.23 10.88
C GLU A 115 3.29 13.71 10.70
N ARG A 116 2.10 13.16 10.98
CA ARG A 116 1.74 11.77 10.69
C ARG A 116 1.94 11.45 9.20
N ASN A 117 1.56 12.38 8.33
CA ASN A 117 1.70 12.23 6.89
C ASN A 117 3.18 12.29 6.47
N LEU A 118 3.95 13.28 6.94
CA LEU A 118 5.40 13.40 6.69
C LEU A 118 6.17 12.13 7.13
N LEU A 119 5.88 11.59 8.32
CA LEU A 119 6.46 10.34 8.81
C LEU A 119 6.16 9.17 7.85
N SER A 120 4.91 9.06 7.39
CA SER A 120 4.50 7.99 6.48
C SER A 120 5.17 8.10 5.09
N VAL A 121 5.28 9.31 4.55
CA VAL A 121 5.97 9.60 3.28
C VAL A 121 7.46 9.27 3.39
N ALA A 122 8.12 9.65 4.50
CA ALA A 122 9.52 9.37 4.74
C ALA A 122 9.81 7.85 4.67
N TYR A 123 9.17 7.07 5.55
CA TYR A 123 9.39 5.63 5.58
C TYR A 123 8.92 4.92 4.30
N LYS A 124 7.82 5.35 3.66
CA LYS A 124 7.33 4.76 2.40
C LYS A 124 8.40 4.81 1.31
N ASN A 125 9.06 5.96 1.13
CA ASN A 125 10.07 6.10 0.09
C ASN A 125 11.36 5.33 0.42
N VAL A 126 11.79 5.33 1.70
CA VAL A 126 12.93 4.52 2.15
C VAL A 126 12.65 3.03 1.90
N VAL A 127 11.52 2.47 2.34
CA VAL A 127 11.22 1.05 2.15
C VAL A 127 10.92 0.70 0.68
N GLY A 128 10.25 1.58 -0.06
CA GLY A 128 9.87 1.36 -1.47
C GLY A 128 11.07 1.18 -2.38
N THR A 129 12.09 2.02 -2.24
CA THR A 129 13.35 1.92 -3.02
C THR A 129 14.07 0.59 -2.79
N ARG A 130 14.14 0.10 -1.54
CA ARG A 130 14.73 -1.21 -1.23
C ARG A 130 13.84 -2.38 -1.69
N ARG A 131 12.51 -2.29 -1.56
CA ARG A 131 11.55 -3.32 -2.06
C ARG A 131 11.61 -3.47 -3.58
N ALA A 132 11.69 -2.36 -4.32
CA ALA A 132 11.86 -2.39 -5.77
C ALA A 132 13.19 -3.07 -6.15
N SER A 133 14.28 -2.70 -5.48
CA SER A 133 15.60 -3.32 -5.67
C SER A 133 15.55 -4.83 -5.40
N TRP A 134 14.96 -5.25 -4.28
CA TRP A 134 14.80 -6.66 -3.90
C TRP A 134 14.02 -7.47 -4.95
N ARG A 135 12.89 -6.95 -5.45
CA ARG A 135 12.09 -7.61 -6.51
C ARG A 135 12.89 -7.82 -7.79
N ILE A 136 13.70 -6.83 -8.19
CA ILE A 136 14.55 -6.92 -9.39
C ILE A 136 15.62 -8.00 -9.20
N ILE A 137 16.35 -7.97 -8.07
CA ILE A 137 17.42 -8.95 -7.78
C ILE A 137 16.85 -10.37 -7.68
N SER A 138 15.73 -10.57 -6.99
CA SER A 138 15.06 -11.88 -6.87
C SER A 138 14.61 -12.42 -8.25
N SER A 139 14.15 -11.55 -9.17
CA SER A 139 13.82 -11.96 -10.54
C SER A 139 15.05 -12.29 -11.39
N ILE A 140 16.22 -11.72 -11.09
CA ILE A 140 17.49 -12.06 -11.74
C ILE A 140 18.01 -13.39 -11.18
N GLU A 141 17.92 -13.61 -9.86
CA GLU A 141 18.29 -14.88 -9.19
C GLU A 141 17.59 -16.08 -9.84
N GLN A 142 16.26 -16.05 -9.90
CA GLN A 142 15.44 -17.10 -10.53
C GLN A 142 15.83 -17.38 -11.99
N LYS A 143 16.20 -16.33 -12.75
CA LYS A 143 16.63 -16.46 -14.15
C LYS A 143 18.00 -17.09 -14.28
N GLU A 144 18.95 -16.76 -13.41
CA GLU A 144 20.29 -17.38 -13.43
C GLU A 144 20.28 -18.81 -12.86
N GLU A 145 19.42 -19.10 -11.89
CA GLU A 145 19.18 -20.47 -11.41
C GLU A 145 18.72 -21.39 -12.54
N SER A 146 17.78 -20.95 -13.39
CA SER A 146 17.31 -21.73 -14.54
C SER A 146 18.39 -22.02 -15.61
N LYS A 147 19.55 -21.35 -15.55
CA LYS A 147 20.68 -21.55 -16.47
C LYS A 147 21.78 -22.45 -15.91
N GLY A 148 21.72 -22.84 -14.63
CA GLY A 148 22.72 -23.70 -13.99
C GLY A 148 24.10 -23.06 -13.78
N SER A 149 24.17 -21.74 -13.56
CA SER A 149 25.44 -21.03 -13.33
C SER A 149 25.71 -20.75 -11.84
N ASP A 150 26.12 -21.79 -11.11
CA ASP A 150 26.22 -21.79 -9.63
C ASP A 150 26.99 -20.60 -9.04
N LYS A 151 28.10 -20.17 -9.66
CA LYS A 151 28.91 -19.04 -9.18
C LYS A 151 28.19 -17.69 -9.26
N HIS A 152 27.42 -17.45 -10.32
CA HIS A 152 26.64 -16.22 -10.44
C HIS A 152 25.43 -16.26 -9.51
N VAL A 153 24.75 -17.40 -9.40
CA VAL A 153 23.64 -17.61 -8.45
C VAL A 153 24.06 -17.31 -7.01
N SER A 154 25.22 -17.80 -6.55
CA SER A 154 25.73 -17.51 -5.19
C SER A 154 25.94 -16.01 -4.96
N THR A 155 26.57 -15.32 -5.92
CA THR A 155 26.84 -13.87 -5.81
C THR A 155 25.55 -13.05 -5.77
N ILE A 156 24.53 -13.46 -6.54
CA ILE A 156 23.22 -12.81 -6.56
C ILE A 156 22.49 -13.04 -5.22
N LYS A 157 22.54 -14.27 -4.67
CA LYS A 157 21.97 -14.61 -3.36
C LYS A 157 22.56 -13.76 -2.23
N ASP A 158 23.87 -13.60 -2.19
CA ASP A 158 24.54 -12.77 -1.18
C ASP A 158 24.08 -11.30 -1.27
N TYR A 159 23.89 -10.79 -2.50
CA TYR A 159 23.38 -9.43 -2.71
C TYR A 159 21.88 -9.30 -2.36
N ARG A 160 21.03 -10.30 -2.67
CA ARG A 160 19.63 -10.34 -2.21
C ARG A 160 19.56 -10.30 -0.68
N ASN A 161 20.31 -11.17 0.00
CA ASN A 161 20.35 -11.25 1.46
C ASN A 161 20.81 -9.92 2.11
N LYS A 162 21.70 -9.16 1.45
CA LYS A 162 22.08 -7.81 1.88
C LYS A 162 20.88 -6.85 1.83
N ILE A 163 20.14 -6.83 0.72
CA ILE A 163 18.94 -5.97 0.58
C ILE A 163 17.86 -6.37 1.58
N GLU A 164 17.67 -7.67 1.84
CA GLU A 164 16.75 -8.18 2.87
C GLU A 164 17.15 -7.72 4.27
N THR A 165 18.45 -7.69 4.58
CA THR A 165 18.96 -7.14 5.85
C THR A 165 18.71 -5.62 5.96
N GLU A 166 18.80 -4.88 4.86
CA GLU A 166 18.47 -3.45 4.81
C GLU A 166 16.95 -3.22 4.97
N LEU A 167 16.11 -4.06 4.35
CA LEU A 167 14.65 -4.04 4.50
C LEU A 167 14.19 -4.42 5.91
N GLU A 168 14.74 -5.48 6.49
CA GLU A 168 14.42 -5.94 7.85
C GLU A 168 14.70 -4.82 8.87
N LYS A 169 15.83 -4.12 8.72
CA LYS A 169 16.18 -2.95 9.55
C LYS A 169 15.19 -1.80 9.40
N VAL A 170 14.85 -1.40 8.16
CA VAL A 170 13.90 -0.28 7.93
C VAL A 170 12.51 -0.62 8.45
N CYS A 171 12.05 -1.87 8.28
CA CYS A 171 10.76 -2.31 8.79
C CYS A 171 10.75 -2.39 10.33
N GLN A 172 11.81 -2.92 10.96
CA GLN A 172 11.88 -2.96 12.42
C GLN A 172 11.93 -1.55 13.01
N ASP A 173 12.71 -0.64 12.43
CA ASP A 173 12.87 0.73 12.93
C ASP A 173 11.57 1.53 13.00
N VAL A 174 10.65 1.32 12.06
CA VAL A 174 9.32 1.94 12.09
C VAL A 174 8.32 1.19 12.97
N LEU A 175 8.45 -0.14 13.10
CA LEU A 175 7.65 -0.93 14.05
C LEU A 175 7.97 -0.54 15.49
N ASP A 176 9.24 -0.37 15.83
CA ASP A 176 9.70 0.14 17.13
C ASP A 176 9.10 1.53 17.39
N VAL A 177 9.13 2.43 16.40
CA VAL A 177 8.55 3.78 16.54
C VAL A 177 7.03 3.76 16.71
N LEU A 178 6.34 2.85 16.01
CA LEU A 178 4.89 2.66 16.15
C LEU A 178 4.51 2.15 17.55
N ASP A 179 5.22 1.13 18.04
CA ASP A 179 4.89 0.47 19.30
C ASP A 179 5.31 1.28 20.54
N ASP A 180 6.49 1.94 20.51
CA ASP A 180 7.00 2.70 21.65
C ASP A 180 6.36 4.11 21.76
N PHE A 181 6.06 4.78 20.64
CA PHE A 181 5.74 6.22 20.64
C PHE A 181 4.40 6.60 20.02
N LEU A 182 3.90 5.89 18.99
CA LEU A 182 2.74 6.40 18.21
C LEU A 182 1.42 5.74 18.59
N ILE A 183 1.36 4.41 18.63
CA ILE A 183 0.15 3.67 19.03
C ILE A 183 -0.25 4.00 20.49
N PRO A 184 0.67 4.09 21.48
CA PRO A 184 0.30 4.46 22.85
C PRO A 184 -0.24 5.89 23.01
N ASN A 185 0.11 6.81 22.09
CA ASN A 185 -0.29 8.22 22.14
C ASN A 185 -1.46 8.56 21.20
N ALA A 186 -2.03 7.59 20.48
CA ALA A 186 -3.11 7.81 19.52
C ALA A 186 -4.48 7.97 20.22
N ALA A 187 -5.01 9.19 20.25
CA ALA A 187 -6.30 9.46 20.91
C ALA A 187 -7.49 9.22 19.96
N THR A 188 -7.38 9.66 18.71
CA THR A 188 -8.48 9.60 17.72
C THR A 188 -8.58 8.25 17.00
N GLY A 189 -9.78 7.87 16.56
CA GLY A 189 -10.00 6.70 15.70
C GLY A 189 -9.17 6.74 14.42
N GLU A 190 -9.08 7.90 13.77
CA GLU A 190 -8.20 8.09 12.61
C GLU A 190 -6.74 7.72 12.92
N SER A 191 -6.16 8.27 13.99
CA SER A 191 -4.78 7.98 14.39
C SER A 191 -4.58 6.50 14.71
N LYS A 192 -5.48 5.89 15.49
CA LYS A 192 -5.41 4.45 15.83
C LYS A 192 -5.43 3.59 14.57
N VAL A 193 -6.42 3.80 13.69
CA VAL A 193 -6.56 3.04 12.43
C VAL A 193 -5.34 3.27 11.55
N PHE A 194 -4.85 4.51 11.43
CA PHE A 194 -3.66 4.83 10.65
C PHE A 194 -2.42 4.08 11.15
N TYR A 195 -2.12 4.12 12.45
CA TYR A 195 -0.92 3.47 12.99
C TYR A 195 -1.03 1.94 13.02
N HIS A 196 -2.19 1.36 13.34
CA HIS A 196 -2.38 -0.10 13.25
C HIS A 196 -2.32 -0.60 11.80
N LYS A 197 -2.90 0.15 10.84
CA LYS A 197 -2.73 -0.12 9.41
C LYS A 197 -1.26 -0.07 9.00
N MET A 198 -0.53 0.97 9.43
CA MET A 198 0.89 1.15 9.14
C MET A 198 1.72 -0.02 9.71
N LYS A 199 1.42 -0.46 10.94
CA LYS A 199 2.02 -1.66 11.55
C LYS A 199 1.77 -2.92 10.72
N GLY A 200 0.53 -3.12 10.28
CA GLY A 200 0.17 -4.22 9.37
C GLY A 200 0.93 -4.17 8.05
N ASP A 201 1.12 -2.97 7.49
CA ASP A 201 1.88 -2.75 6.25
C ASP A 201 3.37 -3.09 6.38
N TYR A 202 4.04 -2.74 7.49
CA TYR A 202 5.46 -3.08 7.69
C TYR A 202 5.69 -4.55 8.06
N HIS A 203 4.79 -5.18 8.82
CA HIS A 203 4.82 -6.63 8.99
C HIS A 203 4.52 -7.38 7.69
N ARG A 204 3.64 -6.86 6.82
CA ARG A 204 3.44 -7.40 5.47
C ARG A 204 4.72 -7.31 4.64
N TYR A 205 5.47 -6.21 4.68
CA TYR A 205 6.76 -6.10 4.00
C TYR A 205 7.79 -7.12 4.50
N LEU A 206 7.87 -7.37 5.82
CA LEU A 206 8.70 -8.44 6.36
C LEU A 206 8.27 -9.82 5.83
N ALA A 207 6.96 -10.08 5.75
CA ALA A 207 6.43 -11.35 5.24
C ALA A 207 6.65 -11.55 3.72
N GLU A 208 6.85 -10.50 2.92
CA GLU A 208 7.11 -10.59 1.47
C GLU A 208 8.39 -11.39 1.18
N PHE A 209 9.47 -11.13 1.93
CA PHE A 209 10.80 -11.73 1.69
C PHE A 209 11.25 -12.76 2.74
N ALA A 210 10.65 -12.76 3.94
CA ALA A 210 10.97 -13.77 4.96
C ALA A 210 10.53 -15.19 4.55
N SER A 211 11.18 -16.19 5.16
CA SER A 211 10.89 -17.61 4.98
C SER A 211 10.70 -18.33 6.34
N GLY A 212 10.13 -19.55 6.31
CA GLY A 212 9.92 -20.38 7.49
C GLY A 212 9.12 -19.69 8.61
N GLU A 213 9.51 -19.93 9.87
CA GLU A 213 8.84 -19.33 11.03
C GLU A 213 8.94 -17.79 11.08
N LYS A 214 9.99 -17.16 10.52
CA LYS A 214 10.06 -15.69 10.39
C LYS A 214 8.88 -15.16 9.54
N ARG A 215 8.61 -15.80 8.39
CA ARG A 215 7.48 -15.42 7.52
C ARG A 215 6.15 -15.56 8.25
N LYS A 216 5.96 -16.68 8.95
CA LYS A 216 4.73 -16.98 9.69
C LYS A 216 4.49 -15.98 10.82
N GLY A 217 5.51 -15.67 11.63
CA GLY A 217 5.42 -14.65 12.67
C GLY A 217 5.07 -13.27 12.11
N ALA A 218 5.74 -12.84 11.03
CA ALA A 218 5.43 -11.58 10.35
C ALA A 218 4.01 -11.56 9.77
N ALA A 219 3.54 -12.65 9.16
CA ALA A 219 2.18 -12.75 8.61
C ALA A 219 1.11 -12.71 9.72
N THR A 220 1.30 -13.39 10.85
CA THR A 220 0.39 -13.31 11.99
C THR A 220 0.34 -11.89 12.55
N ALA A 221 1.50 -11.26 12.80
CA ALA A 221 1.55 -9.89 13.31
C ALA A 221 0.92 -8.86 12.35
N ALA A 222 1.06 -9.06 11.02
CA ALA A 222 0.38 -8.25 10.02
C ALA A 222 -1.15 -8.42 10.10
N HIS A 223 -1.64 -9.66 10.19
CA HIS A 223 -3.06 -9.98 10.29
C HIS A 223 -3.69 -9.36 11.55
N ASP A 224 -3.06 -9.53 12.70
CA ASP A 224 -3.53 -8.99 13.98
C ASP A 224 -3.57 -7.45 13.97
N ALA A 225 -2.57 -6.80 13.36
CA ALA A 225 -2.53 -5.34 13.21
C ALA A 225 -3.62 -4.80 12.27
N TYR A 226 -3.81 -5.42 11.09
CA TYR A 226 -4.89 -5.04 10.18
C TYR A 226 -6.28 -5.31 10.76
N LYS A 227 -6.44 -6.40 11.52
CA LYS A 227 -7.69 -6.71 12.22
C LYS A 227 -7.98 -5.65 13.29
N SER A 228 -7.00 -5.31 14.13
CA SER A 228 -7.13 -4.25 15.13
C SER A 228 -7.51 -2.90 14.50
N ALA A 229 -6.92 -2.56 13.34
CA ALA A 229 -7.30 -1.38 12.58
C ALA A 229 -8.74 -1.48 12.03
N THR A 230 -9.20 -2.67 11.62
CA THR A 230 -10.54 -2.90 11.06
C THR A 230 -11.62 -2.78 12.13
N ASP A 231 -11.39 -3.37 13.30
CA ASP A 231 -12.32 -3.33 14.42
C ASP A 231 -12.58 -1.87 14.86
N VAL A 232 -11.54 -1.03 14.92
CA VAL A 232 -11.69 0.43 15.20
C VAL A 232 -12.31 1.18 14.02
N ALA A 233 -11.91 0.89 12.78
CA ALA A 233 -12.43 1.58 11.59
C ALA A 233 -13.92 1.34 11.36
N GLN A 234 -14.45 0.16 11.74
CA GLN A 234 -15.87 -0.15 11.66
C GLN A 234 -16.73 0.69 12.62
N THR A 235 -16.18 1.09 13.78
CA THR A 235 -16.90 1.86 14.79
C THR A 235 -16.65 3.36 14.75
N GLU A 236 -15.46 3.80 14.35
CA GLU A 236 -15.05 5.22 14.41
C GLU A 236 -15.01 5.93 13.03
N LEU A 237 -15.07 5.22 11.89
CA LEU A 237 -14.95 5.81 10.54
C LEU A 237 -16.09 5.39 9.59
N THR A 238 -16.59 6.31 8.75
CA THR A 238 -17.60 6.00 7.71
C THR A 238 -17.04 5.05 6.64
N PRO A 239 -17.87 4.21 5.98
CA PRO A 239 -17.47 3.36 4.85
C PRO A 239 -16.69 4.09 3.76
N THR A 240 -17.07 5.34 3.46
CA THR A 240 -16.42 6.23 2.49
C THR A 240 -15.10 6.83 2.97
N HIS A 241 -14.74 6.73 4.25
CA HIS A 241 -13.57 7.42 4.79
C HIS A 241 -12.25 6.90 4.16
N PRO A 242 -11.37 7.78 3.61
CA PRO A 242 -10.14 7.36 2.92
C PRO A 242 -9.26 6.40 3.72
N ILE A 243 -9.11 6.62 5.04
CA ILE A 243 -8.33 5.73 5.93
C ILE A 243 -8.94 4.32 6.02
N ARG A 244 -10.28 4.20 6.03
CA ARG A 244 -10.99 2.89 6.09
C ARG A 244 -10.92 2.18 4.75
N LEU A 245 -11.11 2.91 3.64
CA LEU A 245 -10.93 2.38 2.28
C LEU A 245 -9.50 1.89 2.04
N GLY A 246 -8.50 2.70 2.40
CA GLY A 246 -7.08 2.37 2.26
C GLY A 246 -6.65 1.20 3.15
N LEU A 247 -7.30 1.03 4.31
CA LEU A 247 -7.13 -0.17 5.14
C LEU A 247 -7.66 -1.42 4.43
N ALA A 248 -8.90 -1.40 3.94
CA ALA A 248 -9.50 -2.55 3.25
C ALA A 248 -8.71 -2.94 1.99
N LEU A 249 -8.20 -1.95 1.26
CA LEU A 249 -7.33 -2.13 0.10
C LEU A 249 -6.00 -2.83 0.47
N ASN A 250 -5.31 -2.38 1.51
CA ASN A 250 -4.05 -3.01 1.91
C ASN A 250 -4.28 -4.39 2.58
N PHE A 251 -5.39 -4.59 3.28
CA PHE A 251 -5.72 -5.86 3.93
C PHE A 251 -6.20 -6.93 2.93
N SER A 252 -6.92 -6.54 1.86
CA SER A 252 -7.24 -7.45 0.76
C SER A 252 -5.98 -7.89 -0.01
N VAL A 253 -5.07 -6.96 -0.33
CA VAL A 253 -3.75 -7.30 -0.89
C VAL A 253 -2.97 -8.25 0.02
N PHE A 254 -3.02 -8.06 1.35
CA PHE A 254 -2.41 -9.00 2.30
C PHE A 254 -3.01 -10.42 2.23
N TYR A 255 -4.34 -10.55 2.19
CA TYR A 255 -5.00 -11.85 2.02
C TYR A 255 -4.61 -12.54 0.70
N TYR A 256 -4.47 -11.75 -0.38
CA TYR A 256 -4.08 -12.27 -1.69
C TYR A 256 -2.60 -12.68 -1.74
N GLU A 257 -1.67 -11.75 -1.49
CA GLU A 257 -0.24 -11.95 -1.74
C GLU A 257 0.51 -12.71 -0.63
N ILE A 258 0.08 -12.61 0.64
CA ILE A 258 0.80 -13.22 1.77
C ILE A 258 0.13 -14.50 2.25
N LEU A 259 -1.20 -14.47 2.43
CA LEU A 259 -1.98 -15.61 2.92
C LEU A 259 -2.52 -16.52 1.81
N ASN A 260 -2.28 -16.20 0.54
CA ASN A 260 -2.71 -16.99 -0.63
C ASN A 260 -4.21 -17.39 -0.53
N SER A 261 -5.04 -16.43 -0.13
CA SER A 261 -6.47 -16.60 0.17
C SER A 261 -7.31 -15.69 -0.75
N PRO A 262 -7.35 -15.95 -2.07
CA PRO A 262 -7.94 -15.05 -3.06
C PRO A 262 -9.43 -14.76 -2.81
N ASP A 263 -10.23 -15.78 -2.48
CA ASP A 263 -11.66 -15.61 -2.14
C ASP A 263 -11.88 -14.56 -1.05
N ARG A 264 -11.03 -14.58 -0.02
CA ARG A 264 -11.12 -13.68 1.13
C ARG A 264 -10.64 -12.27 0.81
N ALA A 265 -9.64 -12.15 -0.06
CA ALA A 265 -9.20 -10.86 -0.60
C ALA A 265 -10.29 -10.21 -1.45
N CYS A 266 -10.85 -10.95 -2.40
CA CYS A 266 -11.94 -10.50 -3.26
C CYS A 266 -13.20 -10.15 -2.47
N HIS A 267 -13.59 -10.97 -1.48
CA HIS A 267 -14.74 -10.67 -0.61
C HIS A 267 -14.55 -9.37 0.17
N LEU A 268 -13.39 -9.17 0.81
CA LEU A 268 -13.10 -7.97 1.57
C LEU A 268 -13.03 -6.72 0.69
N ALA A 269 -12.36 -6.79 -0.45
CA ALA A 269 -12.25 -5.67 -1.40
C ALA A 269 -13.62 -5.30 -1.98
N LYS A 270 -14.43 -6.29 -2.35
CA LYS A 270 -15.79 -6.08 -2.86
C LYS A 270 -16.70 -5.48 -1.80
N GLN A 271 -16.70 -6.01 -0.58
CA GLN A 271 -17.52 -5.48 0.51
C GLN A 271 -17.19 -3.99 0.77
N ALA A 272 -15.91 -3.64 0.88
CA ALA A 272 -15.51 -2.25 1.11
C ALA A 272 -15.89 -1.31 -0.05
N PHE A 273 -15.90 -1.81 -1.29
CA PHE A 273 -16.33 -1.07 -2.47
C PHE A 273 -17.86 -0.87 -2.50
N ASP A 274 -18.62 -1.93 -2.26
CA ASP A 274 -20.09 -1.91 -2.23
C ASP A 274 -20.62 -1.04 -1.06
N ASP A 275 -20.05 -1.18 0.15
CA ASP A 275 -20.38 -0.38 1.33
C ASP A 275 -20.12 1.13 1.07
N ALA A 276 -19.04 1.47 0.36
CA ALA A 276 -18.69 2.86 0.06
C ALA A 276 -19.54 3.45 -1.08
N ILE A 277 -19.95 2.66 -2.07
CA ILE A 277 -20.92 3.09 -3.09
C ILE A 277 -22.25 3.51 -2.45
N ALA A 278 -22.72 2.78 -1.44
CA ALA A 278 -24.01 3.04 -0.80
C ALA A 278 -24.12 4.42 -0.12
N GLU A 279 -22.99 5.04 0.23
CA GLU A 279 -22.92 6.35 0.89
C GLU A 279 -22.22 7.43 0.03
N LEU A 280 -21.79 7.11 -1.19
CA LEU A 280 -20.91 7.97 -2.00
C LEU A 280 -21.52 9.34 -2.33
N ASP A 281 -22.83 9.37 -2.60
CA ASP A 281 -23.59 10.59 -2.95
C ASP A 281 -23.69 11.60 -1.80
N SER A 282 -23.29 11.22 -0.58
CA SER A 282 -23.30 12.09 0.61
C SER A 282 -22.00 12.89 0.83
N LEU A 283 -20.96 12.63 0.03
CA LEU A 283 -19.64 13.24 0.23
C LEU A 283 -19.54 14.69 -0.24
N SER A 284 -18.62 15.43 0.40
CA SER A 284 -18.15 16.72 -0.12
C SER A 284 -17.23 16.52 -1.33
N GLU A 285 -17.12 17.53 -2.19
CA GLU A 285 -16.20 17.56 -3.35
C GLU A 285 -14.74 17.21 -3.02
N GLU A 286 -14.27 17.60 -1.82
CA GLU A 286 -12.91 17.34 -1.35
C GLU A 286 -12.75 15.85 -0.98
N SER A 287 -13.60 15.33 -0.09
CA SER A 287 -13.57 13.92 0.33
C SER A 287 -13.91 12.95 -0.81
N TYR A 288 -14.73 13.36 -1.77
CA TYR A 288 -15.13 12.54 -2.92
C TYR A 288 -13.92 12.14 -3.79
N ARG A 289 -12.96 13.05 -4.01
CA ARG A 289 -11.78 12.78 -4.87
C ARG A 289 -10.87 11.72 -4.28
N ASP A 290 -10.53 11.85 -3.00
CA ASP A 290 -9.65 10.89 -2.33
C ASP A 290 -10.32 9.52 -2.18
N SER A 291 -11.61 9.51 -1.84
CA SER A 291 -12.39 8.27 -1.67
C SER A 291 -12.56 7.51 -2.99
N THR A 292 -13.00 8.19 -4.06
CA THR A 292 -13.19 7.56 -5.38
C THR A 292 -11.90 7.04 -5.99
N LEU A 293 -10.75 7.69 -5.74
CA LEU A 293 -9.48 7.20 -6.23
C LEU A 293 -9.04 5.90 -5.51
N ILE A 294 -9.32 5.75 -4.22
CA ILE A 294 -9.05 4.49 -3.50
C ILE A 294 -10.05 3.40 -3.93
N MET A 295 -11.33 3.74 -4.14
CA MET A 295 -12.34 2.82 -4.70
C MET A 295 -11.94 2.33 -6.10
N GLN A 296 -11.35 3.19 -6.93
CA GLN A 296 -10.82 2.80 -8.24
C GLN A 296 -9.72 1.74 -8.12
N LEU A 297 -8.78 1.89 -7.17
CA LEU A 297 -7.73 0.90 -6.92
C LEU A 297 -8.28 -0.44 -6.38
N LEU A 298 -9.34 -0.41 -5.55
CA LEU A 298 -10.08 -1.61 -5.15
C LEU A 298 -10.70 -2.33 -6.35
N ARG A 299 -11.36 -1.58 -7.25
CA ARG A 299 -11.95 -2.13 -8.49
C ARG A 299 -10.90 -2.74 -9.42
N ASP A 300 -9.75 -2.10 -9.55
CA ASP A 300 -8.68 -2.53 -10.44
C ASP A 300 -8.02 -3.83 -9.93
N ASN A 301 -7.84 -3.95 -8.60
CA ASN A 301 -7.42 -5.20 -7.97
C ASN A 301 -8.46 -6.32 -8.18
N LEU A 302 -9.75 -6.07 -7.94
CA LEU A 302 -10.83 -7.04 -8.16
C LEU A 302 -10.86 -7.53 -9.62
N THR A 303 -10.71 -6.61 -10.58
CA THR A 303 -10.67 -6.92 -12.01
C THR A 303 -9.46 -7.80 -12.35
N LEU A 304 -8.29 -7.49 -11.79
CA LEU A 304 -7.08 -8.27 -12.00
C LEU A 304 -7.24 -9.70 -11.44
N TRP A 305 -7.65 -9.83 -10.18
CA TRP A 305 -7.76 -11.12 -9.49
C TRP A 305 -8.81 -12.05 -10.12
N THR A 306 -9.98 -11.52 -10.51
CA THR A 306 -11.01 -12.31 -11.20
C THR A 306 -10.64 -12.68 -12.64
N SER A 307 -9.79 -11.89 -13.30
CA SER A 307 -9.28 -12.21 -14.65
C SER A 307 -8.26 -13.36 -14.64
N SER A 308 -7.45 -13.52 -13.58
CA SER A 308 -6.51 -14.63 -13.45
C SER A 308 -7.21 -15.98 -13.24
N ASP A 309 -8.22 -16.02 -12.37
CA ASP A 309 -8.97 -17.26 -12.08
C ASP A 309 -9.68 -17.81 -13.34
N SER A 310 -10.12 -16.91 -14.22
CA SER A 310 -10.74 -17.26 -15.50
C SER A 310 -9.75 -17.92 -16.48
N ALA A 311 -8.46 -17.56 -16.42
CA ALA A 311 -7.42 -18.11 -17.30
C ALA A 311 -6.88 -19.48 -16.83
N GLU A 312 -6.93 -19.75 -15.52
CA GLU A 312 -6.55 -21.07 -14.98
C GLU A 312 -7.70 -22.09 -15.10
N GLY A 313 -8.96 -21.64 -15.14
CA GLY A 313 -10.14 -22.50 -15.32
C GLY A 313 -10.26 -23.15 -16.70
N GLU A 314 -9.85 -22.49 -17.78
CA GLU A 314 -9.96 -23.05 -19.15
C GLU A 314 -8.94 -24.17 -19.44
N ALA A 315 -7.83 -24.25 -18.70
CA ALA A 315 -6.81 -25.28 -18.88
C ALA A 315 -7.20 -26.66 -18.30
N ALA A 316 -8.21 -26.71 -17.41
CA ALA A 316 -8.65 -27.94 -16.72
C ALA A 316 -9.88 -28.61 -17.35
N GLY A 317 -10.54 -27.97 -18.33
CA GLY A 317 -11.85 -28.39 -18.86
C GLY A 317 -11.85 -29.32 -20.07
N ALA A 318 -10.68 -29.71 -20.60
CA ALA A 318 -10.57 -30.38 -21.90
C ALA A 318 -9.80 -31.73 -21.87
N ALA A 319 -9.98 -32.52 -20.81
CA ALA A 319 -9.30 -33.82 -20.68
C ALA A 319 -10.08 -34.90 -19.90
N ASP A 320 -11.38 -35.07 -20.16
CA ASP A 320 -12.00 -36.40 -19.96
C ASP A 320 -13.10 -36.68 -20.98
N ALA A 321 -12.79 -37.55 -21.95
CA ALA A 321 -13.75 -38.14 -22.87
C ALA A 321 -13.68 -39.66 -22.67
N PRO A 322 -14.79 -40.31 -22.25
CA PRO A 322 -14.73 -41.70 -21.81
C PRO A 322 -14.39 -42.63 -22.99
N LYS A 323 -13.29 -43.38 -22.84
CA LYS A 323 -12.91 -44.44 -23.78
C LYS A 323 -14.02 -45.50 -23.85
N LYS A 324 -14.52 -45.74 -25.06
CA LYS A 324 -15.25 -46.97 -25.37
C LYS A 324 -14.26 -48.13 -25.42
N GLU A 325 -14.59 -49.24 -24.77
CA GLU A 325 -13.97 -50.54 -25.01
C GLU A 325 -14.62 -51.19 -26.25
N GLU A 326 -13.81 -51.91 -27.05
CA GLU A 326 -14.28 -52.78 -28.14
C GLU A 326 -13.80 -54.22 -27.92
N GLY A 327 -14.69 -55.18 -28.21
CA GLY A 327 -14.48 -56.63 -28.13
C GLY A 327 -15.78 -57.33 -27.71
N GLU A 328 -16.25 -58.41 -28.34
CA GLU A 328 -15.74 -59.17 -29.48
C GLU A 328 -16.88 -60.01 -30.12
N ALA A 329 -16.73 -60.39 -31.39
CA ALA A 329 -17.33 -61.56 -32.06
C ALA A 329 -18.87 -61.74 -32.24
N ALA A 330 -19.28 -61.61 -33.50
CA ALA A 330 -19.92 -62.66 -34.32
C ALA A 330 -21.41 -63.05 -34.15
N LYS A 331 -22.22 -62.69 -35.17
CA LYS A 331 -22.74 -63.58 -36.26
C LYS A 331 -24.22 -63.27 -36.60
N PRO A 332 -24.60 -63.13 -37.90
CA PRO A 332 -25.95 -62.73 -38.30
C PRO A 332 -26.92 -63.92 -38.45
N ALA A 333 -28.23 -63.66 -38.27
CA ALA A 333 -29.35 -64.55 -38.60
C ALA A 333 -30.56 -63.76 -39.15
N GLU A 334 -31.39 -64.43 -39.93
CA GLU A 334 -32.33 -63.93 -40.96
C GLU A 334 -33.58 -63.12 -40.53
N PRO A 335 -34.29 -62.49 -41.51
CA PRO A 335 -35.42 -61.59 -41.27
C PRO A 335 -36.82 -62.20 -41.49
N ALA A 336 -37.84 -61.53 -40.95
CA ALA A 336 -39.27 -61.67 -41.28
C ALA A 336 -40.01 -60.39 -40.84
N ALA A 337 -41.06 -59.87 -41.51
CA ALA A 337 -41.62 -60.12 -42.83
C ALA A 337 -42.43 -58.87 -43.29
N ALA A 338 -42.65 -58.70 -44.59
CA ALA A 338 -43.60 -57.70 -45.14
C ALA A 338 -45.06 -58.22 -45.05
N PRO A 339 -46.08 -57.36 -45.17
CA PRO A 339 -46.51 -56.75 -46.46
C PRO A 339 -46.47 -55.19 -46.43
N ALA A 340 -46.66 -54.39 -47.49
CA ALA A 340 -46.74 -54.54 -48.97
C ALA A 340 -46.58 -53.09 -49.58
N GLU A 341 -46.88 -52.69 -50.82
CA GLU A 341 -47.57 -53.33 -51.97
C GLU A 341 -47.11 -52.78 -53.35
N GLU A 342 -47.97 -52.09 -54.11
CA GLU A 342 -47.89 -51.83 -55.57
C GLU A 342 -48.57 -50.49 -55.98
N PRO A 343 -48.44 -49.99 -57.24
CA PRO A 343 -47.31 -50.08 -58.18
C PRO A 343 -46.97 -48.73 -58.88
N ALA A 344 -46.02 -48.75 -59.83
CA ALA A 344 -45.55 -47.60 -60.62
C ALA A 344 -46.50 -47.22 -61.81
N PRO A 345 -46.18 -46.21 -62.66
CA PRO A 345 -45.24 -46.48 -63.76
C PRO A 345 -44.31 -45.32 -64.17
N ALA A 346 -43.44 -45.68 -65.11
CA ALA A 346 -42.22 -45.02 -65.58
C ALA A 346 -42.33 -43.76 -66.47
N ALA A 347 -41.19 -43.07 -66.53
CA ALA A 347 -40.52 -42.48 -67.71
C ALA A 347 -41.18 -41.35 -68.54
N ALA A 348 -40.40 -40.28 -68.74
CA ALA A 348 -40.13 -39.72 -70.08
C ALA A 348 -38.83 -38.88 -70.09
N SER A 349 -38.00 -39.15 -71.11
CA SER A 349 -36.99 -38.26 -71.75
C SER A 349 -35.88 -37.60 -70.93
#